data_AF-A0A954W0B7-F1
#
_entry.id   AF-A0A954W0B7-F1
#
_cell.length_a   1.000
_cell.length_b   1.000
_cell.length_c   1.000
_cell.angle_alpha   90.00
_cell.angle_beta   90.00
_cell.angle_gamma   90.00
#
_symmetry.space_group_name_H-M   'P 1'
#
loop_
_entity.id
_entity.type
_entity.pdbx_description
1 polymer ?
#
loop_
_entity_poly.entity_id
_entity_poly.type
_entity_poly.pdbx_seq_one_letter_code
_entity_poly.pdbx_strand_id
1 'polypeptide(L)'
;MTHPADLDEKQLKSQTEVRFQRRSGPGGQHRNKVETAVILLHCPSQISAEANERRSQKENLDVALFRLRIELAIQIRTSRSATNAPSTLWKSRQSGSRIRVSPEHADFPSILAEALDWLAQLDWDAQKTAEQLGCSVSQFVKLLKLAPKALQQLNQHRQQLGKPPLR
;
A
#
# COMPACT_ATOMS: atom_id res chain seq x y z
N MET A 1 -3.88 -5.52 16.62
CA MET A 1 -4.47 -4.27 16.09
C MET A 1 -4.70 -4.46 14.60
N THR A 2 -5.79 -3.92 14.05
CA THR A 2 -6.07 -3.99 12.61
C THR A 2 -5.19 -3.00 11.86
N HIS A 3 -4.61 -3.41 10.72
CA HIS A 3 -3.80 -2.52 9.91
C HIS A 3 -4.67 -1.41 9.29
N PRO A 4 -4.25 -0.13 9.26
CA PRO A 4 -5.08 0.96 8.72
C PRO A 4 -5.42 0.80 7.22
N ALA A 5 -4.58 0.10 6.45
CA ALA A 5 -4.89 -0.29 5.08
C ALA A 5 -6.06 -1.31 4.96
N ASP A 6 -6.37 -2.04 6.04
CA ASP A 6 -7.45 -3.04 6.10
C ASP A 6 -8.78 -2.42 6.57
N LEU A 7 -8.78 -1.15 6.99
CA LEU A 7 -10.00 -0.46 7.42
C LEU A 7 -10.96 -0.26 6.24
N ASP A 8 -12.25 -0.19 6.55
CA ASP A 8 -13.23 0.23 5.56
C ASP A 8 -13.02 1.71 5.17
N GLU A 9 -13.62 2.12 4.07
CA GLU A 9 -13.43 3.48 3.55
C GLU A 9 -13.90 4.56 4.54
N LYS A 10 -15.00 4.31 5.26
CA LYS A 10 -15.62 5.26 6.18
C LYS A 10 -14.76 5.45 7.43
N GLN A 11 -14.25 4.36 7.99
CA GLN A 11 -13.34 4.33 9.13
C GLN A 11 -12.05 5.04 8.77
N LEU A 12 -11.42 4.70 7.64
CA LEU A 12 -10.20 5.38 7.21
C LEU A 12 -10.44 6.89 7.02
N LYS A 13 -11.55 7.28 6.38
CA LYS A 13 -11.90 8.69 6.19
C LYS A 13 -12.09 9.45 7.51
N SER A 14 -12.64 8.80 8.54
CA SER A 14 -12.80 9.41 9.87
C SER A 14 -11.47 9.72 10.58
N GLN A 15 -10.39 9.08 10.15
CA GLN A 15 -9.03 9.28 10.67
C GLN A 15 -8.17 10.16 9.75
N THR A 16 -8.77 10.75 8.71
CA THR A 16 -8.05 11.56 7.74
C THR A 16 -8.54 12.99 7.67
N GLU A 17 -7.60 13.93 7.66
CA GLU A 17 -7.85 15.32 7.26
C GLU A 17 -7.79 15.44 5.73
N VAL A 18 -8.77 16.14 5.16
CA VAL A 18 -8.85 16.45 3.73
C VAL A 18 -8.52 17.92 3.51
N ARG A 19 -7.56 18.22 2.64
CA ARG A 19 -7.21 19.57 2.22
C ARG A 19 -7.33 19.69 0.71
N PHE A 20 -7.99 20.75 0.25
CA PHE A 20 -8.09 21.09 -1.17
C PHE A 20 -7.07 22.17 -1.51
N GLN A 21 -6.44 22.05 -2.68
CA GLN A 21 -5.44 23.02 -3.13
C GLN A 21 -5.67 23.45 -4.57
N ARG A 22 -5.38 24.73 -4.84
CA ARG A 22 -5.16 25.24 -6.19
C ARG A 22 -3.73 24.95 -6.62
N ARG A 23 -3.57 24.17 -7.69
CA ARG A 23 -2.27 24.02 -8.36
C ARG A 23 -2.25 24.96 -9.57
N SER A 24 -1.35 25.95 -9.54
CA SER A 24 -1.03 26.78 -10.69
C SER A 24 0.00 26.02 -11.54
N GLY A 25 -0.37 25.60 -12.75
CA GLY A 25 0.55 24.92 -13.68
C GLY A 25 0.27 25.32 -15.14
N PRO A 26 1.18 25.04 -16.08
CA PRO A 26 0.97 25.29 -17.50
C PRO A 26 -0.11 24.35 -18.03
N GLY A 27 -1.36 24.78 -17.91
CA GLY A 27 -2.55 24.13 -18.44
C GLY A 27 -3.57 25.21 -18.77
N GLY A 28 -4.33 25.05 -19.85
CA GLY A 28 -5.25 26.06 -20.36
C GLY A 28 -6.22 26.61 -19.31
N GLN A 29 -6.84 27.76 -19.61
CA GLN A 29 -7.67 28.57 -18.69
C GLN A 29 -8.68 27.77 -17.83
N HIS A 30 -9.17 26.62 -18.31
CA HIS A 30 -10.11 25.76 -17.57
C HIS A 30 -9.45 24.96 -16.43
N ARG A 31 -8.18 24.51 -16.58
CA ARG A 31 -7.46 23.71 -15.56
C ARG A 31 -7.03 24.55 -14.36
N ASN A 32 -6.87 25.86 -14.55
CA ASN A 32 -6.38 26.79 -13.52
C ASN A 32 -7.48 27.37 -12.63
N LYS A 33 -8.77 27.18 -12.96
CA LYS A 33 -9.89 27.84 -12.25
C LYS A 33 -10.49 27.01 -11.10
N VAL A 34 -10.35 25.68 -11.13
CA VAL A 34 -11.00 24.77 -10.16
C VAL A 34 -9.95 24.13 -9.25
N GLU A 35 -10.18 24.19 -7.93
CA GLU A 35 -9.32 23.64 -6.87
C GLU A 35 -9.40 22.10 -6.84
N THR A 36 -8.99 21.42 -7.91
CA THR A 36 -9.23 19.98 -8.03
C THR A 36 -8.23 19.12 -7.27
N ALA A 37 -7.10 19.67 -6.82
CA ALA A 37 -6.10 18.91 -6.10
C ALA A 37 -6.57 18.58 -4.68
N VAL A 38 -6.41 17.31 -4.29
CA VAL A 38 -6.79 16.79 -2.98
C VAL A 38 -5.54 16.25 -2.29
N ILE A 39 -5.35 16.65 -1.04
CA ILE A 39 -4.32 16.14 -0.14
C ILE A 39 -5.04 15.49 1.04
N LEU A 40 -4.69 14.23 1.34
CA LEU A 40 -5.17 13.50 2.50
C LEU A 40 -4.03 13.30 3.49
N LEU A 41 -4.30 13.53 4.77
CA LEU A 41 -3.38 13.27 5.88
C LEU A 41 -4.04 12.29 6.85
N HIS A 42 -3.46 11.12 7.05
CA HIS A 42 -3.89 10.20 8.10
C HIS A 42 -3.36 10.67 9.45
N CYS A 43 -4.23 11.23 10.30
CA CYS A 43 -3.84 11.93 11.52
C CYS A 43 -3.07 11.03 12.52
N PRO A 44 -3.44 9.75 12.74
CA PRO A 44 -2.72 8.90 13.68
C PRO A 44 -1.26 8.63 13.28
N SER A 45 -0.97 8.53 11.98
CA SER A 45 0.38 8.16 11.50
C SER A 45 1.14 9.31 10.84
N GLN A 46 0.50 10.46 10.64
CA GLN A 46 1.04 11.62 9.92
C GLN A 46 1.50 11.30 8.48
N ILE A 47 0.98 10.22 7.88
CA ILE A 47 1.26 9.85 6.50
C ILE A 47 0.25 10.55 5.59
N SER A 48 0.73 11.15 4.51
CA SER A 48 -0.11 11.86 3.55
C SER A 48 0.01 11.30 2.14
N ALA A 49 -1.04 11.47 1.35
CA ALA A 49 -1.03 11.24 -0.09
C ALA A 49 -1.84 12.33 -0.81
N GLU A 50 -1.49 12.59 -2.06
CA GLU A 50 -2.16 13.59 -2.89
C GLU A 50 -2.56 13.05 -4.26
N ALA A 51 -3.57 13.67 -4.87
CA ALA A 51 -3.98 13.45 -6.25
C ALA A 51 -4.54 14.73 -6.87
N ASN A 52 -4.23 14.94 -8.14
CA ASN A 52 -4.59 16.14 -8.90
C ASN A 52 -4.76 15.89 -10.40
N GLU A 53 -4.80 14.63 -10.81
CA GLU A 53 -4.78 14.22 -12.22
C GLU A 53 -6.16 14.23 -12.88
N ARG A 54 -7.23 14.19 -12.08
CA ARG A 54 -8.62 14.12 -12.54
C ARG A 54 -9.26 15.51 -12.56
N ARG A 55 -10.34 15.61 -13.34
CA ARG A 55 -11.09 16.85 -13.55
C ARG A 55 -12.01 17.21 -12.39
N SER A 56 -12.42 16.23 -11.57
CA SER A 56 -13.28 16.47 -10.41
C SER A 56 -12.54 16.21 -9.10
N GLN A 57 -12.90 16.96 -8.06
CA GLN A 57 -12.39 16.76 -6.70
C GLN A 57 -12.74 15.37 -6.16
N LYS A 58 -13.93 14.84 -6.48
CA LYS A 58 -14.34 13.50 -6.05
C LYS A 58 -13.43 12.41 -6.61
N GLU A 59 -13.17 12.43 -7.93
CA GLU A 59 -12.27 11.45 -8.54
C GLU A 59 -10.84 11.56 -7.98
N ASN A 60 -10.35 12.79 -7.72
CA ASN A 60 -9.06 12.98 -7.07
C ASN A 60 -9.08 12.51 -5.60
N LEU A 61 -10.17 12.67 -4.87
CA LEU A 61 -10.32 12.15 -3.51
C LEU A 61 -10.19 10.63 -3.49
N ASP A 62 -10.85 9.94 -4.41
CA ASP A 62 -10.80 8.47 -4.51
C ASP A 62 -9.38 7.98 -4.86
N VAL A 63 -8.70 8.66 -5.78
CA VAL A 63 -7.30 8.37 -6.14
C VAL A 63 -6.35 8.65 -4.97
N ALA A 64 -6.50 9.79 -4.28
CA ALA A 64 -5.70 10.15 -3.12
C ALA A 64 -5.88 9.14 -1.99
N LEU A 65 -7.11 8.66 -1.76
CA LEU A 65 -7.41 7.68 -0.73
C LEU A 65 -6.77 6.32 -1.04
N PHE A 66 -6.82 5.89 -2.29
CA PHE A 66 -6.14 4.67 -2.73
C PHE A 66 -4.63 4.75 -2.53
N ARG A 67 -4.02 5.88 -2.92
CA ARG A 67 -2.58 6.14 -2.69
C ARG A 67 -2.24 6.17 -1.21
N LEU A 68 -3.07 6.81 -0.39
CA LEU A 68 -2.89 6.85 1.06
C LEU A 68 -2.87 5.45 1.64
N ARG A 69 -3.79 4.56 1.23
CA ARG A 69 -3.80 3.16 1.66
C ARG A 69 -2.50 2.44 1.29
N ILE A 70 -1.95 2.67 0.10
CA ILE A 70 -0.66 2.10 -0.31
C ILE A 70 0.48 2.63 0.57
N GLU A 71 0.55 3.94 0.83
CA GLU A 71 1.59 4.52 1.68
C GLU A 71 1.49 4.00 3.13
N LEU A 72 0.27 3.88 3.67
CA LEU A 72 0.02 3.26 4.96
C LEU A 72 0.48 1.80 4.97
N ALA A 73 0.14 1.03 3.92
CA ALA A 73 0.56 -0.35 3.75
C ALA A 73 2.08 -0.53 3.71
N ILE A 74 2.83 0.46 3.22
CA ILE A 74 4.30 0.42 3.10
C ILE A 74 5.00 0.89 4.38
N GLN A 75 4.44 1.85 5.09
CA GLN A 75 5.15 2.52 6.18
C GLN A 75 4.74 2.06 7.59
N ILE A 76 3.52 1.55 7.77
CA ILE A 76 3.04 1.07 9.07
C ILE A 76 3.22 -0.43 9.14
N ARG A 77 3.72 -0.96 10.26
CA ARG A 77 3.74 -2.39 10.54
C ARG A 77 2.77 -2.73 11.65
N THR A 78 2.05 -3.85 11.49
CA THR A 78 1.26 -4.43 12.56
C THR A 78 1.65 -5.87 12.82
N SER A 79 1.66 -6.28 14.09
CA SER A 79 1.84 -7.70 14.43
C SER A 79 0.64 -8.47 13.93
N ARG A 80 0.85 -9.43 13.03
CA ARG A 80 -0.16 -10.42 12.65
C ARG A 80 -0.28 -11.47 13.77
N SER A 81 -1.45 -12.09 13.85
CA SER A 81 -1.79 -13.03 14.94
C SER A 81 -0.93 -14.30 14.90
N ALA A 82 -0.71 -14.90 16.08
CA ALA A 82 0.10 -16.10 16.29
C ALA A 82 -0.44 -17.39 15.65
N THR A 83 -1.62 -17.36 15.03
CA THR A 83 -2.17 -18.54 14.32
C THR A 83 -1.42 -18.88 13.02
N ASN A 84 -0.38 -18.12 12.65
CA ASN A 84 0.51 -18.40 11.52
C ASN A 84 -0.24 -18.72 10.23
N ALA A 85 -1.39 -18.08 10.01
CA ALA A 85 -2.20 -18.30 8.83
C ALA A 85 -2.37 -17.00 8.04
N PRO A 86 -2.31 -17.05 6.69
CA PRO A 86 -2.70 -15.93 5.87
C PRO A 86 -4.17 -15.57 6.09
N SER A 87 -4.49 -14.29 5.91
CA SER A 87 -5.84 -13.76 6.06
C SER A 87 -6.82 -14.39 5.06
N THR A 88 -8.11 -14.25 5.35
CA THR A 88 -9.17 -14.66 4.42
C THR A 88 -9.05 -13.95 3.07
N LEU A 89 -8.63 -12.68 3.07
CA LEU A 89 -8.43 -11.90 1.84
C LEU A 89 -7.23 -12.41 1.04
N TRP A 90 -6.12 -12.73 1.71
CA TRP A 90 -4.96 -13.35 1.05
C TRP A 90 -5.35 -14.64 0.36
N LYS A 91 -6.04 -15.53 1.10
CA LYS A 91 -6.51 -16.83 0.59
C LYS A 91 -7.47 -16.68 -0.58
N SER A 92 -8.36 -15.68 -0.58
CA SER A 92 -9.30 -15.47 -1.69
C SER A 92 -8.62 -15.00 -2.99
N ARG A 93 -7.46 -14.34 -2.88
CA ARG A 93 -6.64 -13.89 -4.02
C ARG A 93 -5.57 -14.91 -4.44
N GLN A 94 -5.41 -15.98 -3.67
CA GLN A 94 -4.44 -17.03 -3.91
C GLN A 94 -5.02 -18.13 -4.82
N SER A 95 -4.24 -18.55 -5.81
CA SER A 95 -4.54 -19.68 -6.69
C SER A 95 -3.30 -20.57 -6.75
N GLY A 96 -3.28 -21.62 -5.93
CA GLY A 96 -2.08 -22.42 -5.67
C GLY A 96 -0.97 -21.58 -5.04
N SER A 97 0.22 -21.58 -5.63
CA SER A 97 1.38 -20.80 -5.16
C SER A 97 1.43 -19.36 -5.70
N ARG A 98 0.36 -18.89 -6.36
CA ARG A 98 0.30 -17.59 -7.04
C ARG A 98 -0.73 -16.66 -6.40
N ILE A 99 -0.29 -15.47 -6.02
CA ILE A 99 -1.16 -14.37 -5.62
C ILE A 99 -1.60 -13.56 -6.86
N ARG A 100 -2.90 -13.27 -6.98
CA ARG A 100 -3.48 -12.55 -8.13
C ARG A 100 -4.19 -11.28 -7.67
N VAL A 101 -3.50 -10.15 -7.84
CA VAL A 101 -4.07 -8.83 -7.55
C VAL A 101 -3.41 -7.79 -8.47
N SER A 102 -4.19 -6.88 -9.04
CA SER A 102 -3.65 -5.76 -9.82
C SER A 102 -3.32 -4.59 -8.89
N PRO A 103 -2.29 -3.78 -9.19
CA PRO A 103 -1.91 -2.64 -8.36
C PRO A 103 -2.99 -1.56 -8.22
N GLU A 104 -4.01 -1.57 -9.08
CA GLU A 104 -5.15 -0.65 -9.06
C GLU A 104 -6.38 -1.22 -8.34
N HIS A 105 -6.34 -2.50 -7.94
CA HIS A 105 -7.47 -3.17 -7.29
C HIS A 105 -7.61 -2.72 -5.82
N ALA A 106 -8.84 -2.55 -5.33
CA ALA A 106 -9.13 -2.12 -3.96
C ALA A 106 -8.47 -2.98 -2.87
N ASP A 107 -8.39 -4.30 -3.07
CA ASP A 107 -7.71 -5.24 -2.16
C ASP A 107 -6.17 -5.12 -2.15
N PHE A 108 -5.54 -4.50 -3.15
CA PHE A 108 -4.09 -4.46 -3.28
C PHE A 108 -3.36 -3.89 -2.06
N PRO A 109 -3.78 -2.74 -1.47
CA PRO A 109 -3.13 -2.19 -0.30
C PRO A 109 -3.18 -3.13 0.92
N SER A 110 -4.29 -3.84 1.13
CA SER A 110 -4.44 -4.81 2.22
C SER A 110 -3.54 -6.03 2.02
N ILE A 111 -3.49 -6.57 0.80
CA ILE A 111 -2.58 -7.67 0.45
C ILE A 111 -1.11 -7.25 0.63
N LEU A 112 -0.77 -6.04 0.21
CA LEU A 112 0.59 -5.49 0.36
C LEU A 112 0.95 -5.29 1.84
N ALA A 113 0.03 -4.77 2.65
CA ALA A 113 0.23 -4.57 4.09
C ALA A 113 0.48 -5.91 4.80
N GLU A 114 -0.32 -6.94 4.49
CA GLU A 114 -0.12 -8.28 5.05
C GLU A 114 1.22 -8.89 4.65
N ALA A 115 1.62 -8.77 3.38
CA ALA A 115 2.93 -9.22 2.90
C ALA A 115 4.09 -8.57 3.67
N LEU A 116 4.02 -7.27 3.90
CA LEU A 116 5.07 -6.51 4.58
C LEU A 116 5.06 -6.72 6.10
N ASP A 117 3.90 -6.93 6.71
CA ASP A 117 3.78 -7.30 8.13
C ASP A 117 4.42 -8.66 8.41
N TRP A 118 4.23 -9.64 7.52
CA TRP A 118 4.89 -10.94 7.62
C TRP A 118 6.40 -10.86 7.35
N LEU A 119 6.84 -10.01 6.42
CA LEU A 119 8.27 -9.76 6.22
C LEU A 119 8.91 -9.20 7.48
N ALA A 120 8.30 -8.20 8.11
CA ALA A 120 8.85 -7.60 9.33
C ALA A 120 8.91 -8.58 10.51
N GLN A 121 7.96 -9.52 10.61
CA GLN A 121 7.97 -10.58 11.63
C GLN A 121 9.00 -11.69 11.37
N LEU A 122 9.42 -11.87 10.11
CA LEU A 122 10.33 -12.93 9.68
C LEU A 122 11.70 -12.37 9.28
N ASP A 123 12.15 -11.31 9.96
CA ASP A 123 13.47 -10.68 9.79
C ASP A 123 13.79 -10.28 8.35
N TRP A 124 12.77 -9.84 7.61
CA TRP A 124 12.85 -9.45 6.20
C TRP A 124 13.34 -10.59 5.28
N ASP A 125 13.08 -11.85 5.67
CA ASP A 125 13.42 -13.02 4.88
C ASP A 125 12.29 -13.40 3.90
N ALA A 126 12.48 -13.01 2.64
CA ALA A 126 11.51 -13.27 1.57
C ALA A 126 11.19 -14.76 1.34
N GLN A 127 12.11 -15.67 1.67
CA GLN A 127 11.84 -17.10 1.52
C GLN A 127 10.87 -17.58 2.59
N LYS A 128 11.20 -17.32 3.87
CA LYS A 128 10.33 -17.68 5.00
C LYS A 128 8.96 -17.03 4.86
N THR A 129 8.90 -15.76 4.43
CA THR A 129 7.63 -15.07 4.24
C THR A 129 6.79 -15.67 3.12
N ALA A 130 7.40 -16.06 2.00
CA ALA A 130 6.65 -16.68 0.91
C ALA A 130 6.07 -18.04 1.33
N GLU A 131 6.86 -18.86 2.04
CA GLU A 131 6.43 -20.13 2.63
C GLU A 131 5.25 -19.93 3.61
N GLN A 132 5.38 -18.96 4.51
CA GLN A 132 4.35 -18.58 5.48
C GLN A 132 3.04 -18.12 4.80
N LEU A 133 3.15 -17.47 3.64
CA LEU A 133 2.03 -17.00 2.83
C LEU A 133 1.54 -18.03 1.81
N GLY A 134 2.11 -19.25 1.80
CA GLY A 134 1.77 -20.33 0.87
C GLY A 134 2.03 -20.02 -0.61
N CYS A 135 2.88 -19.03 -0.91
CA CYS A 135 3.19 -18.61 -2.28
C CYS A 135 4.66 -18.87 -2.62
N SER A 136 5.00 -18.89 -3.91
CA SER A 136 6.41 -19.01 -4.31
C SER A 136 7.16 -17.68 -4.11
N VAL A 137 8.44 -17.73 -3.76
CA VAL A 137 9.30 -16.54 -3.59
C VAL A 137 9.26 -15.64 -4.83
N SER A 138 9.28 -16.21 -6.03
CA SER A 138 9.17 -15.46 -7.29
C SER A 138 7.86 -14.69 -7.42
N GLN A 139 6.74 -15.26 -6.96
CA GLN A 139 5.44 -14.57 -6.97
C GLN A 139 5.36 -13.52 -5.86
N PHE A 140 5.93 -13.80 -4.70
CA PHE A 140 6.06 -12.85 -3.60
C PHE A 140 6.85 -11.60 -4.02
N VAL A 141 8.03 -11.78 -4.63
CA VAL A 141 8.82 -10.66 -5.16
C VAL A 141 8.09 -9.93 -6.28
N LYS A 142 7.34 -10.64 -7.15
CA LYS A 142 6.48 -10.00 -8.16
C LYS A 142 5.38 -9.14 -7.55
N LEU A 143 4.78 -9.55 -6.44
CA LEU A 143 3.81 -8.74 -5.71
C LEU A 143 4.45 -7.45 -5.22
N LEU A 144 5.63 -7.53 -4.59
CA LEU A 144 6.32 -6.34 -4.09
C LEU A 144 6.77 -5.39 -5.21
N LYS A 145 7.09 -5.90 -6.40
CA LYS A 145 7.40 -5.06 -7.57
C LYS A 145 6.25 -4.17 -8.02
N LEU A 146 5.00 -4.54 -7.73
CA LEU A 146 3.85 -3.71 -8.02
C LEU A 146 3.84 -2.41 -7.20
N ALA A 147 4.58 -2.38 -6.08
CA ALA A 147 4.82 -1.20 -5.27
C ALA A 147 6.34 -0.97 -5.10
N PRO A 148 7.01 -0.22 -6.00
CA PRO A 148 8.48 -0.11 -6.02
C PRO A 148 9.13 0.28 -4.69
N LYS A 149 8.48 1.16 -3.91
CA LYS A 149 8.91 1.53 -2.55
C LYS A 149 8.98 0.34 -1.59
N ALA A 150 8.04 -0.61 -1.69
CA ALA A 150 8.03 -1.83 -0.87
C ALA A 150 9.22 -2.74 -1.21
N LEU A 151 9.51 -2.94 -2.50
CA LEU A 151 10.70 -3.69 -2.93
C LEU A 151 12.00 -2.99 -2.50
N GLN A 152 12.06 -1.66 -2.63
CA GLN A 152 13.20 -0.87 -2.18
C GLN A 152 13.43 -1.06 -0.68
N GLN A 153 12.38 -1.02 0.14
CA GLN A 153 12.48 -1.24 1.59
C GLN A 153 13.03 -2.65 1.91
N LEU A 154 12.51 -3.70 1.25
CA LEU A 154 13.05 -5.05 1.40
C LEU A 154 14.54 -5.10 1.04
N ASN A 155 14.94 -4.49 -0.08
CA ASN A 155 16.33 -4.48 -0.52
C ASN A 155 17.25 -3.70 0.42
N GLN A 156 16.78 -2.61 1.03
CA GLN A 156 17.52 -1.87 2.05
C GLN A 156 17.80 -2.75 3.27
N HIS A 157 16.79 -3.45 3.79
CA HIS A 157 16.99 -4.38 4.91
C HIS A 157 17.90 -5.55 4.54
N ARG A 158 17.78 -6.10 3.33
CA ARG A 158 18.68 -7.15 2.85
C ARG A 158 20.14 -6.69 2.78
N GLN A 159 20.38 -5.47 2.29
CA GLN A 159 21.72 -4.89 2.25
C GLN A 159 22.31 -4.70 3.65
N GLN A 160 21.50 -4.24 4.62
CA GLN A 160 21.91 -4.14 6.03
C GLN A 160 22.31 -5.50 6.62
N LEU A 161 21.65 -6.58 6.17
CA LEU A 161 21.96 -7.96 6.54
C LEU A 161 23.07 -8.61 5.68
N GLY A 162 23.73 -7.85 4.79
CA GLY A 162 24.78 -8.36 3.90
C GLY A 162 24.29 -9.28 2.77
N LYS A 163 22.97 -9.36 2.53
CA LYS A 163 22.37 -10.16 1.47
C LYS A 163 22.26 -9.34 0.17
N PRO A 164 22.42 -9.95 -1.03
CA PRO A 164 22.26 -9.25 -2.29
C PRO A 164 20.82 -8.78 -2.52
N PRO A 165 20.59 -7.67 -3.25
CA PRO A 165 19.25 -7.18 -3.55
C PRO A 165 18.49 -8.14 -4.47
N LEU A 166 17.18 -8.22 -4.27
CA LEU A 166 16.26 -8.96 -5.14
C LEU A 166 15.88 -8.08 -6.32
N ARG A 167 15.82 -8.70 -7.51
CA ARG A 167 15.53 -8.06 -8.79
C ARG A 167 14.11 -8.28 -9.24
#